data_AF-A0A426QKD0-F1
#
_entry.id   AF-A0A426QKD0-F1
#
_cell.length_a   1.000
_cell.length_b   1.000
_cell.length_c   1.000
_cell.angle_alpha   90.00
_cell.angle_beta   90.00
_cell.angle_gamma   90.00
#
_symmetry.space_group_name_H-M   'P 1'
#
loop_
_entity.id
_entity.type
_entity.pdbx_description
1 polymer ?
#
loop_
_entity_poly.entity_id
_entity_poly.type
_entity_poly.pdbx_seq_one_letter_code
_entity_poly.pdbx_strand_id
1 'polypeptide(L)'
;MYKKSRALAKRLRSVLFAAAAVLVAGLIGIATPAAASTPDGETPANEGVCDELQGATPGLYGLCVAYCEAQDLDSVNSGKMPNEKILANYRKKMRDGDPDMPCVQAPCPCWSAEELASMSADGLATACTQTTNSIELIDNSPLFHRAAADVNRNTCTYINLNVSPARVTAQPVTEDEAQACFGAIEQVCNSLGL
;
A
#
# COMPACT_ATOMS: atom_id res chain seq x y z
N MET A 1 -46.08 -25.01 -58.74
CA MET A 1 -45.07 -23.94 -58.90
C MET A 1 -44.46 -23.42 -57.57
N TYR A 2 -44.36 -24.21 -56.49
CA TYR A 2 -43.97 -23.71 -55.15
C TYR A 2 -42.64 -24.25 -54.56
N LYS A 3 -41.93 -25.14 -55.28
CA LYS A 3 -40.72 -25.81 -54.75
C LYS A 3 -39.40 -25.04 -54.98
N LYS A 4 -39.32 -24.14 -55.97
CA LYS A 4 -38.08 -23.41 -56.30
C LYS A 4 -37.72 -22.32 -55.29
N SER A 5 -38.69 -21.72 -54.60
CA SER A 5 -38.51 -20.59 -53.68
C SER A 5 -37.87 -20.96 -52.33
N ARG A 6 -38.00 -22.22 -51.88
CA ARG A 6 -37.40 -22.67 -50.60
C ARG A 6 -35.89 -22.95 -50.68
N ALA A 7 -35.38 -23.32 -51.85
CA ALA A 7 -33.94 -23.59 -52.04
C ALA A 7 -33.11 -22.31 -52.05
N LEU A 8 -33.66 -21.21 -52.59
CA LEU A 8 -32.98 -19.91 -52.65
C LEU A 8 -32.83 -19.29 -51.24
N ALA A 9 -33.87 -19.36 -50.42
CA ALA A 9 -33.85 -18.81 -49.05
C ALA A 9 -32.82 -19.53 -48.14
N LYS A 10 -32.60 -20.83 -48.36
CA LYS A 10 -31.59 -21.61 -47.60
C LYS A 10 -30.16 -21.20 -47.95
N ARG A 11 -29.87 -20.93 -49.22
CA ARG A 11 -28.55 -20.47 -49.67
C ARG A 11 -28.23 -19.05 -49.21
N LEU A 12 -29.23 -18.16 -49.18
CA LEU A 12 -29.04 -16.79 -48.72
C LEU A 12 -28.70 -16.73 -47.21
N ARG A 13 -29.33 -17.56 -46.38
CA ARG A 13 -29.04 -17.61 -44.93
C ARG A 13 -27.62 -18.08 -44.63
N SER A 14 -27.11 -19.10 -45.33
CA SER A 14 -25.74 -19.59 -45.11
C SER A 14 -24.65 -18.57 -45.48
N VAL A 15 -24.89 -17.71 -46.46
CA VAL A 15 -23.93 -16.66 -46.85
C VAL A 15 -23.92 -15.52 -45.84
N LEU A 16 -25.07 -15.15 -45.28
CA LEU A 16 -25.18 -14.10 -44.25
C LEU A 16 -24.45 -14.46 -42.93
N PHE A 17 -24.48 -15.73 -42.52
CA PHE A 17 -23.77 -16.16 -41.30
C PHE A 17 -22.24 -16.19 -41.47
N ALA A 18 -21.72 -16.51 -42.67
CA ALA A 18 -20.29 -16.51 -42.92
C ALA A 18 -19.69 -15.09 -42.95
N ALA A 19 -20.42 -14.10 -43.46
CA ALA A 19 -19.98 -12.70 -43.49
C ALA A 19 -19.90 -12.06 -42.09
N ALA A 20 -20.81 -12.43 -41.17
CA ALA A 20 -20.80 -11.92 -39.80
C ALA A 20 -19.60 -12.44 -38.97
N ALA A 21 -19.14 -13.67 -39.21
CA ALA A 21 -18.02 -14.25 -38.48
C ALA A 21 -16.67 -13.60 -38.82
N VAL A 22 -16.49 -13.14 -40.07
CA VAL A 22 -15.26 -12.45 -40.51
C VAL A 22 -15.18 -11.02 -39.95
N LEU A 23 -16.32 -10.37 -39.72
CA LEU A 23 -16.37 -9.00 -39.17
C LEU A 23 -16.06 -8.96 -37.67
N VAL A 24 -16.36 -10.02 -36.91
CA VAL A 24 -16.05 -10.11 -35.46
C VAL A 24 -14.59 -10.50 -35.20
N ALA A 25 -13.98 -11.32 -36.08
CA ALA A 25 -12.57 -11.71 -35.94
C ALA A 25 -11.58 -10.57 -36.25
N GLY A 26 -12.01 -9.53 -36.98
CA GLY A 26 -11.17 -8.37 -37.32
C GLY A 26 -11.00 -7.34 -36.19
N LEU A 27 -11.76 -7.44 -35.10
CA LEU A 27 -11.79 -6.43 -34.02
C LEU A 27 -10.95 -6.78 -32.79
N ILE A 28 -10.23 -7.92 -32.80
CA ILE A 28 -9.40 -8.37 -31.67
C ILE A 28 -7.91 -8.03 -31.87
N GLY A 29 -7.53 -7.48 -33.03
CA GLY A 29 -6.16 -7.05 -33.28
C GLY A 29 -5.91 -5.63 -32.77
N ILE A 30 -4.83 -5.46 -31.99
CA ILE A 30 -4.28 -4.18 -31.49
C ILE A 30 -4.89 -3.68 -30.16
N ALA A 31 -4.92 -4.53 -29.14
CA ALA A 31 -4.78 -4.04 -27.76
C ALA A 31 -3.29 -3.81 -27.48
N THR A 32 -2.78 -2.63 -27.88
CA THR A 32 -1.48 -2.18 -27.38
C THR A 32 -1.57 -2.01 -25.87
N PRO A 33 -0.60 -2.49 -25.07
CA PRO A 33 -0.57 -2.18 -23.65
C PRO A 33 -0.58 -0.66 -23.51
N ALA A 34 -1.60 -0.12 -22.85
CA ALA A 34 -1.65 1.28 -22.51
C ALA A 34 -0.56 1.55 -21.48
N ALA A 35 0.61 1.97 -21.95
CA ALA A 35 1.60 2.62 -21.10
C ALA A 35 1.00 3.96 -20.69
N ALA A 36 0.42 4.03 -19.51
CA ALA A 36 -0.04 5.28 -18.91
C ALA A 36 1.21 6.04 -18.46
N SER A 37 1.74 6.89 -19.34
CA SER A 37 2.80 7.85 -19.00
C SER A 37 2.15 9.13 -18.51
N THR A 38 2.52 9.58 -17.32
CA THR A 38 2.17 10.89 -16.79
C THR A 38 2.98 12.01 -17.48
N PRO A 39 2.48 13.26 -17.47
CA PRO A 39 3.09 14.36 -18.23
C PRO A 39 4.52 14.74 -17.85
N ASP A 40 4.96 14.35 -16.65
CA ASP A 40 6.33 14.49 -16.13
C ASP A 40 7.26 13.35 -16.57
N GLY A 41 6.73 12.27 -17.14
CA GLY A 41 7.52 11.11 -17.58
C GLY A 41 8.01 10.22 -16.43
N GLU A 42 7.64 10.56 -15.19
CA GLU A 42 7.83 9.71 -14.02
C GLU A 42 6.50 9.06 -13.71
N THR A 43 6.41 7.73 -13.79
CA THR A 43 5.24 7.06 -13.24
C THR A 43 5.07 7.49 -11.78
N PRO A 44 3.88 7.89 -11.34
CA PRO A 44 3.67 8.39 -9.96
C PRO A 44 4.06 7.37 -8.89
N ALA A 45 4.24 6.12 -9.30
CA ALA A 45 4.50 5.02 -8.42
C ALA A 45 5.90 5.13 -7.83
N ASN A 46 6.00 4.90 -6.53
CA ASN A 46 7.27 4.70 -5.84
C ASN A 46 7.88 3.34 -6.24
N GLU A 47 8.06 3.11 -7.55
CA GLU A 47 8.40 1.83 -8.19
C GLU A 47 9.72 1.28 -7.66
N GLY A 48 10.63 2.18 -7.28
CA GLY A 48 11.94 1.85 -6.72
C GLY A 48 11.86 1.04 -5.42
N VAL A 49 10.80 1.18 -4.61
CA VAL A 49 10.66 0.42 -3.36
C VAL A 49 10.47 -1.07 -3.63
N CYS A 50 9.85 -1.44 -4.75
CA CYS A 50 9.59 -2.83 -5.10
C CYS A 50 10.67 -3.46 -5.99
N ASP A 51 11.73 -2.75 -6.35
CA ASP A 51 12.71 -3.20 -7.35
C ASP A 51 13.47 -4.47 -6.96
N GLU A 52 13.67 -4.70 -5.68
CA GLU A 52 14.27 -5.95 -5.17
C GLU A 52 13.45 -7.20 -5.54
N LEU A 53 12.17 -7.03 -5.88
CA LEU A 53 11.26 -8.11 -6.27
C LEU A 53 11.26 -8.42 -7.77
N GLN A 54 11.98 -7.66 -8.61
CA GLN A 54 12.00 -7.90 -10.06
C GLN A 54 12.58 -9.29 -10.43
N GLY A 55 13.38 -9.90 -9.53
CA GLY A 55 13.91 -11.26 -9.66
C GLY A 55 13.19 -12.33 -8.83
N ALA A 56 12.19 -11.94 -8.03
CA ALA A 56 11.47 -12.84 -7.12
C ALA A 56 10.39 -13.67 -7.85
N THR A 57 9.57 -14.41 -7.10
CA THR A 57 8.47 -15.19 -7.68
C THR A 57 7.56 -14.33 -8.59
N PRO A 58 7.25 -14.78 -9.83
CA PRO A 58 6.45 -14.01 -10.78
C PRO A 58 5.13 -13.51 -10.20
N GLY A 59 4.98 -12.18 -10.22
CA GLY A 59 3.81 -11.47 -9.72
C GLY A 59 3.94 -10.90 -8.30
N LEU A 60 5.02 -11.19 -7.56
CA LEU A 60 5.28 -10.50 -6.29
C LEU A 60 5.55 -9.01 -6.51
N TYR A 61 6.38 -8.65 -7.51
CA TYR A 61 6.61 -7.26 -7.90
C TYR A 61 5.30 -6.49 -8.14
N GLY A 62 4.41 -7.03 -8.99
CA GLY A 62 3.13 -6.37 -9.28
C GLY A 62 2.18 -6.29 -8.08
N LEU A 63 2.25 -7.25 -7.14
CA LEU A 63 1.48 -7.18 -5.89
C LEU A 63 2.08 -6.18 -4.90
N CYS A 64 3.41 -6.04 -4.85
CA CYS A 64 4.09 -5.01 -4.08
C CYS A 64 3.69 -3.64 -4.60
N VAL A 65 3.88 -3.35 -5.90
CA VAL A 65 3.48 -2.08 -6.50
C VAL A 65 2.01 -1.81 -6.19
N ALA A 66 1.09 -2.75 -6.48
CA ALA A 66 -0.32 -2.56 -6.20
C ALA A 66 -0.66 -2.31 -4.71
N TYR A 67 0.11 -2.87 -3.78
CA TYR A 67 -0.06 -2.61 -2.34
C TYR A 67 0.51 -1.25 -1.96
N CYS A 68 1.74 -0.94 -2.37
CA CYS A 68 2.39 0.33 -2.06
C CYS A 68 1.59 1.50 -2.64
N GLU A 69 1.13 1.39 -3.89
CA GLU A 69 0.23 2.38 -4.52
C GLU A 69 -1.13 2.49 -3.82
N ALA A 70 -1.65 1.39 -3.25
CA ALA A 70 -2.89 1.45 -2.48
C ALA A 70 -2.71 2.12 -1.12
N GLN A 71 -1.49 2.17 -0.60
CA GLN A 71 -1.09 2.84 0.63
C GLN A 71 -0.71 4.31 0.36
N ASP A 72 -0.15 4.59 -0.83
CA ASP A 72 0.16 5.91 -1.34
C ASP A 72 -1.10 6.59 -1.90
N LEU A 73 -2.03 6.88 -0.99
CA LEU A 73 -3.17 7.73 -1.30
C LEU A 73 -2.74 9.16 -0.98
N ASP A 74 -2.65 10.02 -1.99
CA ASP A 74 -2.29 11.46 -2.01
C ASP A 74 -3.01 12.40 -1.01
N SER A 75 -3.65 11.86 0.03
CA SER A 75 -4.20 12.59 1.16
C SER A 75 -4.02 11.77 2.44
N VAL A 76 -3.15 12.30 3.31
CA VAL A 76 -2.76 11.88 4.66
C VAL A 76 -3.91 11.69 5.66
N ASN A 77 -5.16 11.73 5.21
CA ASN A 77 -6.39 11.65 6.03
C ASN A 77 -7.31 10.48 5.66
N SER A 78 -6.94 9.61 4.71
CA SER A 78 -7.92 8.61 4.26
C SER A 78 -8.16 7.49 5.28
N GLY A 79 -7.28 7.30 6.29
CA GLY A 79 -7.47 6.32 7.36
C GLY A 79 -7.78 4.91 6.83
N LYS A 80 -7.47 4.65 5.56
CA LYS A 80 -7.84 3.43 4.90
C LYS A 80 -6.87 2.38 5.41
N MET A 81 -7.42 1.41 6.11
CA MET A 81 -6.68 0.24 6.52
C MET A 81 -5.92 -0.32 5.32
N PRO A 82 -4.67 -0.77 5.54
CA PRO A 82 -3.90 -1.47 4.54
C PRO A 82 -4.77 -2.48 3.81
N ASN A 83 -4.62 -2.60 2.49
CA ASN A 83 -5.40 -3.58 1.73
C ASN A 83 -4.91 -4.99 2.07
N GLU A 84 -5.41 -5.55 3.17
CA GLU A 84 -5.03 -6.85 3.71
C GLU A 84 -5.18 -7.96 2.67
N LYS A 85 -6.09 -7.79 1.69
CA LYS A 85 -6.26 -8.75 0.61
C LYS A 85 -5.07 -8.79 -0.33
N ILE A 86 -4.44 -7.66 -0.66
CA ILE A 86 -3.25 -7.63 -1.52
C ILE A 86 -2.08 -8.25 -0.78
N LEU A 87 -1.89 -7.89 0.51
CA LEU A 87 -0.84 -8.47 1.34
C LEU A 87 -1.04 -9.98 1.54
N ALA A 88 -2.27 -10.44 1.76
CA ALA A 88 -2.58 -11.87 1.83
C ALA A 88 -2.29 -12.60 0.52
N ASN A 89 -2.58 -11.99 -0.63
CA ASN A 89 -2.25 -12.55 -1.95
C ASN A 89 -0.74 -12.59 -2.20
N TYR A 90 0.01 -11.59 -1.72
CA TYR A 90 1.47 -11.57 -1.75
C TYR A 90 2.04 -12.74 -0.96
N ARG A 91 1.67 -12.83 0.33
CA ARG A 91 2.12 -13.91 1.23
C ARG A 91 1.75 -15.30 0.72
N LYS A 92 0.57 -15.45 0.10
CA LYS A 92 0.16 -16.72 -0.53
C LYS A 92 1.02 -17.12 -1.73
N LYS A 93 1.62 -16.15 -2.44
CA LYS A 93 2.45 -16.39 -3.62
C LYS A 93 3.94 -16.56 -3.30
N MET A 94 4.39 -16.12 -2.13
CA MET A 94 5.77 -16.27 -1.70
C MET A 94 6.19 -17.75 -1.71
N ARG A 95 7.44 -17.97 -2.07
CA ARG A 95 8.18 -19.23 -1.98
C ARG A 95 9.36 -19.06 -1.03
N ASP A 96 9.95 -20.18 -0.65
CA ASP A 96 11.17 -20.17 0.16
C ASP A 96 12.26 -19.35 -0.53
N GLY A 97 12.72 -18.29 0.15
CA GLY A 97 13.75 -17.36 -0.35
C GLY A 97 13.23 -16.07 -1.00
N ASP A 98 11.92 -15.92 -1.21
CA ASP A 98 11.36 -14.61 -1.58
C ASP A 98 11.43 -13.64 -0.38
N PRO A 99 11.81 -12.35 -0.57
CA PRO A 99 11.82 -11.36 0.49
C PRO A 99 10.38 -10.95 0.88
N ASP A 100 10.20 -10.39 2.09
CA ASP A 100 8.91 -9.81 2.48
C ASP A 100 8.62 -8.53 1.67
N MET A 101 7.38 -8.05 1.71
CA MET A 101 7.01 -6.87 0.93
C MET A 101 7.62 -5.59 1.55
N PRO A 102 8.48 -4.85 0.81
CA PRO A 102 9.29 -3.76 1.38
C PRO A 102 8.50 -2.56 1.89
N CYS A 103 7.33 -2.28 1.33
CA CYS A 103 6.47 -1.18 1.78
C CYS A 103 5.48 -1.58 2.90
N VAL A 104 5.56 -2.81 3.41
CA VAL A 104 4.87 -3.18 4.65
C VAL A 104 5.71 -2.70 5.80
N GLN A 105 5.32 -1.59 6.41
CA GLN A 105 5.91 -1.18 7.68
C GLN A 105 5.58 -2.26 8.73
N ALA A 106 6.62 -2.84 9.33
CA ALA A 106 6.43 -3.72 10.47
C ALA A 106 5.68 -2.95 11.57
N PRO A 107 4.70 -3.56 12.26
CA PRO A 107 4.04 -2.88 13.36
C PRO A 107 5.06 -2.61 14.46
N CYS A 108 5.12 -1.37 14.95
CA CYS A 108 5.97 -1.04 16.09
C CYS A 108 5.51 -1.82 17.33
N PRO A 109 6.37 -2.59 18.01
CA PRO A 109 5.94 -3.39 19.15
C PRO A 109 5.65 -2.55 20.41
N CYS A 110 6.05 -1.27 20.44
CA CYS A 110 5.82 -0.41 21.60
C CYS A 110 4.39 0.16 21.70
N TRP A 111 3.69 0.29 20.57
CA TRP A 111 2.35 0.86 20.52
C TRP A 111 1.55 0.27 19.35
N SER A 112 0.24 0.21 19.52
CA SER A 112 -0.68 -0.10 18.44
C SER A 112 -0.85 1.10 17.49
N ALA A 113 -1.37 0.85 16.29
CA ALA A 113 -1.68 1.92 15.33
C ALA A 113 -2.72 2.89 15.90
N GLU A 114 -3.70 2.38 16.65
CA GLU A 114 -4.75 3.17 17.30
C GLU A 114 -4.18 4.10 18.38
N GLU A 115 -3.20 3.61 19.15
CA GLU A 115 -2.52 4.39 20.17
C GLU A 115 -1.74 5.56 19.58
N LEU A 116 -0.96 5.30 18.51
CA LEU A 116 -0.24 6.36 17.83
C LEU A 116 -1.20 7.35 17.14
N ALA A 117 -2.27 6.87 16.50
CA ALA A 117 -3.28 7.73 15.89
C ALA A 117 -4.00 8.61 16.93
N SER A 118 -4.16 8.13 18.16
CA SER A 118 -4.75 8.94 19.24
C SER A 118 -3.90 10.15 19.63
N MET A 119 -2.59 10.13 19.36
CA MET A 119 -1.69 11.28 19.58
C MET A 119 -1.88 12.42 18.58
N SER A 120 -2.44 12.14 17.40
CA SER A 120 -2.66 13.14 16.34
C SER A 120 -4.13 13.52 16.15
N ALA A 121 -5.05 12.78 16.78
CA ALA A 121 -6.49 12.90 16.55
C ALA A 121 -7.07 14.29 16.92
N ASP A 122 -6.50 14.97 17.90
CA ASP A 122 -6.95 16.29 18.34
C ASP A 122 -6.18 17.46 17.71
N GLY A 123 -5.12 17.16 16.94
CA GLY A 123 -4.22 18.16 16.37
C GLY A 123 -3.43 18.97 17.40
N LEU A 124 -3.32 18.49 18.64
CA LEU A 124 -2.63 19.17 19.74
C LEU A 124 -1.22 18.63 19.99
N ALA A 125 -0.78 17.63 19.21
CA ALA A 125 0.60 17.18 19.25
C ALA A 125 1.53 18.39 19.14
N THR A 126 2.31 18.58 20.19
CA THR A 126 2.92 19.87 20.50
C THR A 126 4.31 19.98 19.90
N ALA A 127 4.99 18.86 19.67
CA ALA A 127 6.33 18.85 19.10
C ALA A 127 6.65 17.50 18.44
N CYS A 128 7.37 17.59 17.31
CA CYS A 128 8.18 16.50 16.79
C CYS A 128 9.66 16.88 16.90
N THR A 129 10.47 16.05 17.54
CA THR A 129 11.93 16.24 17.60
C THR A 129 12.59 15.09 16.87
N GLN A 130 13.23 15.39 15.73
CA GLN A 130 13.88 14.39 14.89
C GLN A 130 15.39 14.65 14.80
N THR A 131 16.15 13.57 14.92
CA THR A 131 17.56 13.48 14.51
C THR A 131 17.70 12.38 13.47
N THR A 132 18.90 12.16 12.96
CA THR A 132 19.18 11.08 11.98
C THR A 132 18.76 9.70 12.49
N ASN A 133 18.83 9.44 13.80
CA ASN A 133 18.62 8.10 14.35
C ASN A 133 17.59 8.04 15.48
N SER A 134 17.01 9.18 15.85
CA SER A 134 16.00 9.24 16.90
C SER A 134 14.86 10.15 16.51
N ILE A 135 13.65 9.78 16.85
CA ILE A 135 12.48 10.62 16.67
C ILE A 135 11.58 10.54 17.89
N GLU A 136 10.98 11.66 18.24
CA GLU A 136 10.10 11.80 19.40
C GLU A 136 8.91 12.68 19.03
N LEU A 137 7.71 12.16 19.26
CA LEU A 137 6.44 12.89 19.20
C LEU A 137 5.94 13.12 20.62
N ILE A 138 5.65 14.38 20.94
CA ILE A 138 5.15 14.80 22.25
C ILE A 138 3.81 15.49 22.06
N ASP A 139 2.82 15.04 22.80
CA ASP A 139 1.53 15.70 22.98
C ASP A 139 1.34 16.01 24.47
N ASN A 140 1.08 17.29 24.78
CA ASN A 140 0.94 17.79 26.14
C ASN A 140 -0.51 18.07 26.54
N SER A 141 -1.51 17.75 25.71
CA SER A 141 -2.91 18.09 25.99
C SER A 141 -3.83 16.87 25.94
N PRO A 142 -4.71 16.63 26.94
CA PRO A 142 -4.81 17.28 28.26
C PRO A 142 -3.79 16.74 29.29
N LEU A 143 -3.20 15.57 29.08
CA LEU A 143 -2.07 15.03 29.85
C LEU A 143 -0.99 14.52 28.90
N PHE A 144 0.22 14.39 29.44
CA PHE A 144 1.42 13.99 28.70
C PHE A 144 1.26 12.65 27.97
N HIS A 145 1.50 12.69 26.67
CA HIS A 145 1.53 11.56 25.76
C HIS A 145 2.83 11.65 24.93
N ARG A 146 3.59 10.57 24.87
CA ARG A 146 4.90 10.52 24.21
C ARG A 146 5.08 9.21 23.48
N ALA A 147 5.53 9.27 22.23
CA ALA A 147 6.06 8.15 21.47
C ALA A 147 7.47 8.50 21.01
N ALA A 148 8.42 7.58 21.16
CA ALA A 148 9.79 7.77 20.73
C ALA A 148 10.41 6.49 20.19
N ALA A 149 11.29 6.63 19.21
CA ALA A 149 12.11 5.56 18.66
C ALA A 149 13.57 6.03 18.53
N ASP A 150 14.51 5.13 18.80
CA ASP A 150 15.95 5.33 18.59
C ASP A 150 16.50 4.09 17.88
N VAL A 151 16.86 4.27 16.60
CA VAL A 151 17.37 3.22 15.71
C VAL A 151 18.77 2.79 16.11
N ASN A 152 19.62 3.71 16.60
CA ASN A 152 20.98 3.34 17.02
C ASN A 152 20.98 2.49 18.29
N ARG A 153 20.03 2.75 19.19
CA ARG A 153 19.89 2.01 20.45
C ARG A 153 18.99 0.80 20.35
N ASN A 154 18.29 0.63 19.22
CA ASN A 154 17.24 -0.36 19.04
C ASN A 154 16.22 -0.32 20.19
N THR A 155 15.70 0.86 20.50
CA THR A 155 14.71 1.04 21.56
C THR A 155 13.53 1.87 21.10
N CYS A 156 12.34 1.53 21.59
CA CYS A 156 11.18 2.39 21.48
C CYS A 156 10.57 2.65 22.87
N THR A 157 9.83 3.76 22.99
CA THR A 157 9.16 4.15 24.23
C THR A 157 7.80 4.74 23.92
N TYR A 158 6.80 4.35 24.70
CA TYR A 158 5.45 4.90 24.68
C TYR A 158 5.01 5.24 26.09
N ILE A 159 4.50 6.44 26.29
CA ILE A 159 3.98 6.91 27.59
C ILE A 159 2.64 7.56 27.31
N ASN A 160 1.57 7.02 27.89
CA ASN A 160 0.24 7.61 27.85
C ASN A 160 -0.29 7.75 29.28
N LEU A 161 -0.30 8.99 29.76
CA LEU A 161 -0.82 9.34 31.08
C LEU A 161 -2.32 9.68 31.07
N ASN A 162 -2.97 9.64 29.90
CA ASN A 162 -4.41 9.89 29.73
C ASN A 162 -5.29 8.68 30.09
N VAL A 163 -4.69 7.53 30.39
CA VAL A 163 -5.38 6.28 30.75
C VAL A 163 -5.12 5.87 32.21
N SER A 164 -6.01 5.08 32.80
CA SER A 164 -5.87 4.54 34.16
C SER A 164 -5.99 3.01 34.15
N PRO A 165 -4.92 2.26 34.52
CA PRO A 165 -3.60 2.75 34.91
C PRO A 165 -2.85 3.41 33.73
N ALA A 166 -1.91 4.31 34.04
CA ALA A 166 -1.04 4.90 33.03
C ALA A 166 -0.32 3.82 32.24
N ARG A 167 -0.21 3.98 30.92
CA ARG A 167 0.49 3.04 30.06
C ARG A 167 1.91 3.55 29.81
N VAL A 168 2.89 2.74 30.20
CA VAL A 168 4.31 3.03 29.98
C VAL A 168 4.97 1.78 29.42
N THR A 169 5.47 1.89 28.20
CA THR A 169 6.23 0.84 27.53
C THR A 169 7.59 1.41 27.19
N ALA A 170 8.66 0.73 27.60
CA ALA A 170 10.01 1.01 27.16
C ALA A 170 10.72 -0.34 27.03
N GLN A 171 11.11 -0.70 25.82
CA GLN A 171 11.70 -2.01 25.57
C GLN A 171 12.75 -1.94 24.46
N PRO A 172 13.76 -2.81 24.52
CA PRO A 172 14.59 -3.09 23.35
C PRO A 172 13.76 -3.74 22.27
N VAL A 173 14.12 -3.49 21.03
CA VAL A 173 13.49 -4.02 19.81
C VAL A 173 14.58 -4.49 18.84
N THR A 174 14.21 -5.09 17.73
CA THR A 174 15.16 -5.31 16.63
C THR A 174 15.44 -4.00 15.88
N GLU A 175 16.48 -3.98 15.05
CA GLU A 175 16.78 -2.84 14.18
C GLU A 175 15.61 -2.53 13.23
N ASP A 176 15.05 -3.56 12.60
CA ASP A 176 13.88 -3.44 11.72
C ASP A 176 12.64 -2.89 12.45
N GLU A 177 12.39 -3.36 13.68
CA GLU A 177 11.30 -2.86 14.52
C GLU A 177 11.54 -1.40 14.93
N ALA A 178 12.78 -1.01 15.28
CA ALA A 178 13.12 0.37 15.61
C ALA A 178 12.92 1.30 14.40
N GLN A 179 13.35 0.86 13.22
CA GLN A 179 13.16 1.58 11.96
C GLN A 179 11.67 1.75 11.65
N ALA A 180 10.86 0.71 11.89
CA ALA A 180 9.43 0.79 11.67
C ALA A 180 8.73 1.72 12.68
N CYS A 181 9.13 1.69 13.96
CA CYS A 181 8.68 2.66 14.96
C CYS A 181 9.06 4.10 14.58
N PHE A 182 10.28 4.31 14.05
CA PHE A 182 10.76 5.61 13.59
C PHE A 182 9.89 6.12 12.43
N GLY A 183 9.72 5.31 11.38
CA GLY A 183 8.91 5.67 10.22
C GLY A 183 7.46 5.95 10.57
N ALA A 184 6.87 5.21 11.51
CA ALA A 184 5.52 5.46 11.99
C ALA A 184 5.38 6.84 12.67
N ILE A 185 6.33 7.22 13.53
CA ILE A 185 6.32 8.55 14.16
C ILE A 185 6.56 9.65 13.11
N GLU A 186 7.52 9.45 12.20
CA GLU A 186 7.86 10.41 11.14
C GLU A 186 6.65 10.70 10.25
N GLN A 187 5.90 9.65 9.89
CA GLN A 187 4.65 9.80 9.13
C GLN A 187 3.63 10.67 9.87
N VAL A 188 3.47 10.47 11.18
CA VAL A 188 2.56 11.29 11.99
C VAL A 188 3.04 12.74 12.07
N CYS A 189 4.33 12.99 12.33
CA CYS A 189 4.89 14.33 12.35
C CYS A 189 4.66 15.07 11.02
N ASN A 190 4.96 14.40 9.90
CA ASN A 190 4.75 14.95 8.56
C ASN A 190 3.27 15.28 8.29
N SER A 191 2.34 14.42 8.72
CA SER A 191 0.90 14.67 8.55
C SER A 191 0.38 15.87 9.35
N LEU A 192 1.03 16.18 10.46
CA LEU A 192 0.73 17.34 11.31
C LEU A 192 1.48 18.61 10.88
N GLY A 193 2.42 18.50 9.94
CA GLY A 193 3.27 19.60 9.49
C GLY A 193 4.27 20.06 10.54
N LEU A 194 4.77 19.13 11.37
CA LEU A 194 5.75 19.37 12.44
C LEU A 194 7.18 19.04 12.00
#